data_AF-A0A7Z7PRB9-F1
#
_entry.id   AF-A0A7Z7PRB9-F1
#
_cell.length_a   1.000
_cell.length_b   1.000
_cell.length_c   1.000
_cell.angle_alpha   90.00
_cell.angle_beta   90.00
_cell.angle_gamma   90.00
#
_symmetry.space_group_name_H-M   'P 1'
#
loop_
_entity.id
_entity.type
_entity.pdbx_description
1 polymer ?
#
loop_
_entity_poly.entity_id
_entity_poly.type
_entity_poly.pdbx_seq_one_letter_code
_entity_poly.pdbx_strand_id
1 'polypeptide(L)'
;MSRAALQALAGNADPGKFGRMFPTLPAHEADEDELFELAEAMKDAVGPDGRTDPAGDNPDVPAGYTYLGQFVDHDITLDTTPLEQQKADPLATTNFRTPALDLDSLYGDGPGIHPYLYDRAPDTHRVIERFLIGKASASKDKAGEDIRALDNDLPRNQVGHALIFDERNDENLLVAQFHLLLLKFHNKVVEDLKDTQPALKDMALFHEARRIVTWHYQWIVLFDFVERLTEPGLVRRIKHEGRRFYRFKSRPYMPAEFAAAVYRLGHSMVRQSYDHNRVFNAGPDAIADGTLGLLFNFTGKSGQIVGQLKDAVSRGGGPGPLPDLPSNWVIDWRRFFDLGTPPEANFRLNHARRLDPFIVPALHTLPGLRPETDKTAARDFVLPFRNLKRGLQLGLPSGQDVCRAMGIVPMKPSEIATGSDGEVAARHGFHKKTPLWYYVLKEAQHHHKGERLGPMGSTILAETFLGLVHGDPDSFLWQRTNWTPDLTSQTPGHFTMADLIRYVKDINPIG
;
A
#
# COMPACT_ATOMS: atom_id res chain seq x y z
N MET A 1 11.60 -23.12 -15.83
CA MET A 1 12.62 -23.61 -14.89
C MET A 1 12.32 -25.07 -14.53
N SER A 2 13.33 -25.94 -14.42
CA SER A 2 13.10 -27.29 -13.90
C SER A 2 13.02 -27.25 -12.36
N ARG A 3 12.13 -28.05 -11.78
CA ARG A 3 11.98 -28.23 -10.33
C ARG A 3 13.31 -28.54 -9.62
N ALA A 4 14.26 -29.14 -10.35
CA ALA A 4 15.59 -29.48 -9.88
C ALA A 4 16.53 -28.27 -9.69
N ALA A 5 16.43 -27.23 -10.53
CA ALA A 5 17.25 -26.01 -10.38
C ALA A 5 16.86 -25.19 -9.13
N LEU A 6 15.61 -25.31 -8.68
CA LEU A 6 15.09 -24.65 -7.48
C LEU A 6 15.40 -25.41 -6.19
N GLN A 7 15.65 -26.74 -6.25
CA GLN A 7 15.96 -27.57 -5.08
C GLN A 7 17.45 -27.59 -4.70
N ALA A 8 18.36 -27.13 -5.57
CA ALA A 8 19.80 -27.32 -5.42
C ALA A 8 20.50 -26.43 -4.36
N LEU A 9 19.79 -25.59 -3.60
CA LEU A 9 20.39 -24.60 -2.68
C LEU A 9 19.83 -24.72 -1.24
N ALA A 10 19.72 -25.96 -0.75
CA ALA A 10 19.12 -26.36 0.53
C ALA A 10 19.95 -26.02 1.79
N GLY A 11 20.36 -24.76 1.97
CA GLY A 11 21.15 -24.30 3.12
C GLY A 11 20.39 -23.51 4.20
N ASN A 12 19.16 -23.05 3.95
CA ASN A 12 18.43 -22.19 4.88
C ASN A 12 17.21 -22.93 5.45
N ALA A 13 17.11 -23.03 6.78
CA ALA A 13 15.89 -23.49 7.45
C ALA A 13 14.74 -22.51 7.17
N ASP A 14 13.49 -23.01 7.17
CA ASP A 14 12.32 -22.13 7.02
C ASP A 14 12.22 -21.24 8.27
N PRO A 15 12.32 -19.89 8.16
CA PRO A 15 12.06 -19.01 9.28
C PRO A 15 10.56 -18.99 9.62
N GLY A 16 10.22 -18.43 10.79
CA GLY A 16 8.84 -18.09 11.13
C GLY A 16 8.21 -17.06 10.17
N LYS A 17 7.10 -16.41 10.56
CA LYS A 17 6.41 -15.40 9.72
C LYS A 17 7.36 -14.28 9.27
N PHE A 18 8.29 -13.88 10.14
CA PHE A 18 9.36 -12.93 9.84
C PHE A 18 10.72 -13.63 9.77
N GLY A 19 11.58 -13.16 8.86
CA GLY A 19 12.94 -13.68 8.69
C GLY A 19 13.91 -12.61 8.18
N ARG A 20 15.18 -12.97 7.99
CA ARG A 20 16.20 -12.08 7.42
C ARG A 20 16.64 -12.59 6.06
N MET A 21 16.77 -11.71 5.08
CA MET A 21 17.34 -12.04 3.78
C MET A 21 18.87 -12.18 3.86
N PHE A 22 19.51 -11.42 4.74
CA PHE A 22 20.97 -11.43 4.94
C PHE A 22 21.33 -11.70 6.41
N PRO A 23 21.06 -12.92 6.93
CA PRO A 23 21.15 -13.21 8.37
C PRO A 23 22.58 -13.14 8.94
N THR A 24 23.61 -13.18 8.10
CA THR A 24 25.02 -13.14 8.52
C THR A 24 25.59 -11.72 8.57
N LEU A 25 24.85 -10.71 8.11
CA LEU A 25 25.34 -9.33 8.14
C LEU A 25 25.19 -8.73 9.54
N PRO A 26 26.20 -7.96 10.00
CA PRO A 26 26.10 -7.27 11.28
C PRO A 26 25.00 -6.20 11.24
N ALA A 27 24.35 -5.99 12.38
CA ALA A 27 23.40 -4.90 12.54
C ALA A 27 24.11 -3.54 12.41
N HIS A 28 23.41 -2.55 11.86
CA HIS A 28 23.82 -1.16 11.95
C HIS A 28 23.56 -0.63 13.36
N GLU A 29 24.51 0.12 13.91
CA GLU A 29 24.40 0.81 15.19
C GLU A 29 24.42 2.33 14.92
N ALA A 30 23.52 3.06 15.58
CA ALA A 30 23.42 4.51 15.52
C ALA A 30 22.77 5.05 16.80
N ASP A 31 23.08 6.29 17.15
CA ASP A 31 22.46 6.99 18.28
C ASP A 31 21.06 7.52 17.91
N GLU A 32 20.10 7.48 18.85
CA GLU A 32 18.73 7.94 18.58
C GLU A 32 18.63 9.46 18.39
N ASP A 33 19.48 10.28 19.04
CA ASP A 33 19.51 11.73 18.81
C ASP A 33 20.02 12.03 17.40
N GLU A 34 21.07 11.35 16.96
CA GLU A 34 21.62 11.49 15.60
C GLU A 34 20.62 11.06 14.53
N LEU A 35 19.89 9.95 14.76
CA LEU A 35 18.81 9.52 13.87
C LEU A 35 17.64 10.49 13.84
N PHE A 36 17.31 11.12 14.96
CA PHE A 36 16.26 12.12 15.02
C PHE A 36 16.65 13.38 14.24
N GLU A 37 17.90 13.83 14.32
CA GLU A 37 18.40 14.93 13.47
C GLU A 37 18.33 14.58 11.98
N LEU A 38 18.70 13.36 11.59
CA LEU A 38 18.55 12.90 10.22
C LEU A 38 17.08 12.89 9.79
N ALA A 39 16.19 12.38 10.64
CA ALA A 39 14.76 12.35 10.40
C ALA A 39 14.18 13.75 10.20
N GLU A 40 14.60 14.76 10.97
CA GLU A 40 14.16 16.14 10.78
C GLU A 40 14.67 16.74 9.46
N ALA A 41 15.89 16.38 9.02
CA ALA A 41 16.45 16.82 7.75
C ALA A 41 15.78 16.17 6.53
N MET A 42 15.04 15.08 6.72
CA MET A 42 14.22 14.40 5.71
C MET A 42 12.88 15.12 5.45
N LYS A 43 12.60 16.27 6.07
CA LYS A 43 11.34 17.00 5.87
C LYS A 43 11.30 17.67 4.50
N ASP A 44 10.26 17.37 3.72
CA ASP A 44 10.01 17.98 2.42
C ASP A 44 9.57 19.45 2.58
N ALA A 45 9.89 20.27 1.58
CA ALA A 45 9.55 21.68 1.57
C ALA A 45 8.10 21.90 1.11
N VAL A 46 7.43 22.86 1.75
CA VAL A 46 6.10 23.33 1.35
C VAL A 46 6.14 24.81 1.01
N GLY A 47 5.41 25.19 -0.05
CA GLY A 47 5.23 26.57 -0.44
C GLY A 47 4.29 27.34 0.51
N PRO A 48 4.12 28.66 0.30
CA PRO A 48 3.24 29.49 1.11
C PRO A 48 1.77 29.05 1.11
N ASP A 49 1.34 28.33 0.07
CA ASP A 49 0.00 27.75 -0.05
C ASP A 49 -0.15 26.40 0.66
N GLY A 50 0.89 25.95 1.38
CA GLY A 50 0.90 24.69 2.12
C GLY A 50 1.05 23.44 1.24
N ARG A 51 1.34 23.59 -0.06
CA ARG A 51 1.56 22.49 -1.00
C ARG A 51 3.04 22.20 -1.17
N THR A 52 3.38 20.94 -1.44
CA THR A 52 4.74 20.58 -1.85
C THR A 52 5.00 21.02 -3.29
N ASP A 53 6.26 21.31 -3.61
CA ASP A 53 6.68 21.71 -4.96
C ASP A 53 6.43 20.56 -5.97
N PRO A 54 5.62 20.76 -7.02
CA PRO A 54 5.38 19.76 -8.06
C PRO A 54 6.65 19.20 -8.71
N ALA A 55 7.79 19.91 -8.67
CA ALA A 55 9.06 19.40 -9.19
C ALA A 55 9.56 18.13 -8.47
N GLY A 56 9.15 17.92 -7.20
CA GLY A 56 9.44 16.70 -6.45
C GLY A 56 8.46 15.55 -6.72
N ASP A 57 7.51 15.70 -7.64
CA ASP A 57 6.61 14.63 -8.05
C ASP A 57 7.30 13.67 -9.06
N ASN A 58 6.92 12.40 -9.03
CA ASN A 58 7.37 11.36 -9.93
C ASN A 58 6.53 11.37 -11.22
N PRO A 59 7.09 11.75 -12.39
CA PRO A 59 6.33 11.88 -13.63
C PRO A 59 5.72 10.57 -14.13
N ASP A 60 6.28 9.43 -13.75
CA ASP A 60 5.91 8.12 -14.31
C ASP A 60 5.00 7.28 -13.41
N VAL A 61 4.77 7.73 -12.17
CA VAL A 61 3.99 6.98 -11.17
C VAL A 61 2.78 7.79 -10.72
N PRO A 62 1.56 7.46 -11.18
CA PRO A 62 0.33 8.02 -10.64
C PRO A 62 0.19 7.78 -9.12
N ALA A 63 -0.39 8.74 -8.41
CA ALA A 63 -0.48 8.72 -6.94
C ALA A 63 -1.31 7.55 -6.40
N GLY A 64 -2.19 6.94 -7.21
CA GLY A 64 -2.92 5.74 -6.84
C GLY A 64 -2.01 4.57 -6.47
N TYR A 65 -0.81 4.48 -7.06
CA TYR A 65 0.14 3.41 -6.73
C TYR A 65 0.73 3.53 -5.32
N THR A 66 0.72 4.72 -4.70
CA THR A 66 1.09 4.89 -3.28
C THR A 66 0.15 4.08 -2.38
N TYR A 67 -1.15 4.17 -2.64
CA TYR A 67 -2.19 3.56 -1.81
C TYR A 67 -2.49 2.12 -2.22
N LEU A 68 -2.24 1.74 -3.47
CA LEU A 68 -2.10 0.32 -3.83
C LEU A 68 -0.97 -0.33 -3.02
N GLY A 69 0.19 0.34 -2.91
CA GLY A 69 1.30 -0.16 -2.10
C GLY A 69 0.91 -0.38 -0.63
N GLN A 70 0.15 0.56 -0.05
CA GLN A 70 -0.38 0.41 1.31
C GLN A 70 -1.39 -0.75 1.43
N PHE A 71 -2.33 -0.88 0.48
CA PHE A 71 -3.27 -2.01 0.46
C PHE A 71 -2.53 -3.36 0.37
N VAL A 72 -1.52 -3.45 -0.49
CA VAL A 72 -0.66 -4.63 -0.64
C VAL A 72 0.12 -4.93 0.65
N ASP A 73 0.59 -3.90 1.37
CA ASP A 73 1.24 -4.09 2.68
C ASP A 73 0.29 -4.76 3.68
N HIS A 74 -0.97 -4.31 3.73
CA HIS A 74 -1.96 -4.89 4.62
C HIS A 74 -2.20 -6.37 4.29
N ASP A 75 -2.31 -6.71 3.00
CA ASP A 75 -2.52 -8.07 2.52
C ASP A 75 -1.37 -9.01 2.91
N ILE A 76 -0.12 -8.62 2.66
CA ILE A 76 1.04 -9.51 2.92
C ILE A 76 1.47 -9.54 4.40
N THR A 77 0.96 -8.65 5.25
CA THR A 77 1.34 -8.57 6.67
C THR A 77 0.25 -8.95 7.65
N LEU A 78 -0.98 -9.23 7.20
CA LEU A 78 -2.12 -9.52 8.06
C LEU A 78 -1.79 -10.57 9.12
N ASP A 79 -2.02 -10.19 10.39
CA ASP A 79 -1.79 -11.04 11.56
C ASP A 79 -3.03 -11.05 12.44
N THR A 80 -3.82 -12.12 12.34
CA THR A 80 -5.00 -12.33 13.17
C THR A 80 -4.66 -13.06 14.48
N THR A 81 -3.38 -13.26 14.79
CA THR A 81 -2.94 -13.94 16.01
C THR A 81 -3.28 -13.07 17.24
N PRO A 82 -3.95 -13.60 18.28
CA PRO A 82 -4.22 -12.84 19.50
C PRO A 82 -2.94 -12.25 20.11
N LEU A 83 -3.04 -11.02 20.65
CA LEU A 83 -1.89 -10.28 21.18
C LEU A 83 -1.10 -11.05 22.26
N GLU A 84 -1.76 -11.86 23.08
CA GLU A 84 -1.12 -12.71 24.09
C GLU A 84 -0.21 -13.77 23.46
N GLN A 85 -0.61 -14.33 22.32
CA GLN A 85 0.18 -15.29 21.56
C GLN A 85 1.31 -14.60 20.80
N GLN A 86 1.09 -13.39 20.27
CA GLN A 86 2.16 -12.56 19.68
C GLN A 86 3.23 -12.18 20.71
N LYS A 87 2.85 -11.91 21.96
CA LYS A 87 3.80 -11.65 23.06
C LYS A 87 4.55 -12.89 23.50
N ALA A 88 3.91 -14.07 23.43
CA ALA A 88 4.54 -15.34 23.77
C ALA A 88 5.51 -15.83 22.68
N ASP A 89 5.29 -15.44 21.42
CA ASP A 89 6.14 -15.73 20.28
C ASP A 89 6.50 -14.45 19.49
N PRO A 90 7.32 -13.55 20.08
CA PRO A 90 7.64 -12.25 19.50
C PRO A 90 8.47 -12.33 18.21
N LEU A 91 9.06 -13.50 17.93
CA LEU A 91 9.78 -13.79 16.69
C LEU A 91 8.89 -14.44 15.63
N ALA A 92 7.60 -14.66 15.93
CA ALA A 92 6.61 -15.33 15.09
C ALA A 92 7.11 -16.68 14.54
N THR A 93 7.78 -17.46 15.39
CA THR A 93 8.33 -18.79 15.09
C THR A 93 7.26 -19.87 14.86
N THR A 94 6.02 -19.61 15.27
CA THR A 94 4.85 -20.48 15.12
C THR A 94 3.87 -19.87 14.12
N ASN A 95 3.48 -20.66 13.12
CA ASN A 95 2.78 -20.20 11.92
C ASN A 95 1.27 -20.08 12.17
N PHE A 96 0.70 -18.89 11.98
CA PHE A 96 -0.76 -18.70 11.97
C PHE A 96 -1.33 -18.19 10.64
N ARG A 97 -0.57 -17.47 9.79
CA ARG A 97 -0.85 -17.23 8.35
C ARG A 97 0.46 -16.93 7.59
N THR A 98 0.54 -17.38 6.33
CA THR A 98 1.70 -17.14 5.44
C THR A 98 1.56 -15.75 4.80
N PRO A 99 2.64 -14.96 4.62
CA PRO A 99 2.58 -13.73 3.83
C PRO A 99 2.27 -14.07 2.38
N ALA A 100 1.00 -13.93 1.97
CA ALA A 100 0.51 -14.27 0.65
C ALA A 100 -0.21 -13.07 0.03
N LEU A 101 -0.31 -13.07 -1.30
CA LEU A 101 -1.11 -12.11 -2.07
C LEU A 101 -2.41 -12.79 -2.49
N ASP A 102 -3.18 -13.25 -1.51
CA ASP A 102 -4.37 -14.09 -1.71
C ASP A 102 -5.69 -13.36 -1.41
N LEU A 103 -5.60 -12.07 -1.05
CA LEU A 103 -6.72 -11.21 -0.67
C LEU A 103 -7.50 -11.75 0.54
N ASP A 104 -6.84 -12.44 1.48
CA ASP A 104 -7.48 -12.84 2.73
C ASP A 104 -8.03 -11.64 3.52
N SER A 105 -7.39 -10.48 3.38
CA SER A 105 -7.81 -9.16 3.86
C SER A 105 -9.18 -8.72 3.35
N LEU A 106 -9.61 -9.25 2.19
CA LEU A 106 -10.91 -9.01 1.56
C LEU A 106 -11.90 -10.15 1.88
N TYR A 107 -11.48 -11.38 1.62
CA TYR A 107 -12.37 -12.56 1.63
C TYR A 107 -12.64 -13.12 3.02
N GLY A 108 -11.76 -12.86 4.00
CA GLY A 108 -11.70 -13.63 5.23
C GLY A 108 -11.71 -15.14 4.94
N ASP A 109 -12.42 -15.90 5.77
CA ASP A 109 -12.67 -17.33 5.56
C ASP A 109 -13.91 -17.63 4.69
N GLY A 110 -14.34 -16.67 3.86
CA GLY A 110 -15.44 -16.83 2.90
C GLY A 110 -16.86 -16.67 3.47
N PRO A 111 -17.90 -16.74 2.62
CA PRO A 111 -19.28 -16.42 2.98
C PRO A 111 -19.90 -17.40 3.98
N GLY A 112 -19.34 -18.60 4.13
CA GLY A 112 -19.80 -19.59 5.11
C GLY A 112 -19.36 -19.31 6.56
N ILE A 113 -18.21 -18.65 6.76
CA ILE A 113 -17.63 -18.39 8.09
C ILE A 113 -17.76 -16.91 8.48
N HIS A 114 -17.56 -16.00 7.52
CA HIS A 114 -17.72 -14.56 7.72
C HIS A 114 -18.86 -14.01 6.84
N PRO A 115 -20.12 -14.44 7.07
CA PRO A 115 -21.26 -14.05 6.22
C PRO A 115 -21.58 -12.54 6.27
N TYR A 116 -21.09 -11.81 7.27
CA TYR A 116 -21.32 -10.37 7.42
C TYR A 116 -20.57 -9.53 6.38
N LEU A 117 -19.57 -10.11 5.69
CA LEU A 117 -18.85 -9.45 4.60
C LEU A 117 -19.65 -9.47 3.28
N TYR A 118 -20.64 -10.36 3.17
CA TYR A 118 -21.31 -10.70 1.91
C TYR A 118 -22.78 -10.27 1.91
N ASP A 119 -23.27 -9.93 0.73
CA ASP A 119 -24.63 -9.47 0.50
C ASP A 119 -25.63 -10.63 0.59
N ARG A 120 -26.92 -10.30 0.61
CA ARG A 120 -28.03 -11.27 0.64
C ARG A 120 -28.94 -11.12 -0.57
N ALA A 121 -29.41 -12.25 -1.09
CA ALA A 121 -30.43 -12.26 -2.11
C ALA A 121 -31.76 -11.67 -1.58
N PRO A 122 -32.40 -10.70 -2.27
CA PRO A 122 -33.63 -10.06 -1.79
C PRO A 122 -34.83 -11.00 -1.63
N ASP A 123 -34.90 -12.06 -2.42
CA ASP A 123 -36.02 -13.00 -2.49
C ASP A 123 -35.88 -14.17 -1.50
N THR A 124 -34.66 -14.66 -1.28
CA THR A 124 -34.38 -15.83 -0.43
C THR A 124 -33.72 -15.49 0.90
N HIS A 125 -33.24 -14.25 1.05
CA HIS A 125 -32.45 -13.76 2.20
C HIS A 125 -31.18 -14.56 2.50
N ARG A 126 -30.75 -15.44 1.57
CA ARG A 126 -29.51 -16.21 1.68
C ARG A 126 -28.32 -15.32 1.40
N VAL A 127 -27.21 -15.58 2.07
CA VAL A 127 -25.91 -14.99 1.74
C VAL A 127 -25.54 -15.43 0.32
N ILE A 128 -25.11 -14.48 -0.52
CA ILE A 128 -24.73 -14.72 -1.91
C ILE A 128 -23.24 -14.48 -2.12
N GLU A 129 -22.76 -14.81 -3.32
CA GLU A 129 -21.34 -14.76 -3.69
C GLU A 129 -20.82 -13.33 -3.89
N ARG A 130 -21.60 -12.29 -3.60
CA ARG A 130 -21.22 -10.88 -3.75
C ARG A 130 -20.90 -10.27 -2.40
N PHE A 131 -19.90 -9.41 -2.34
CA PHE A 131 -19.62 -8.58 -1.18
C PHE A 131 -20.70 -7.55 -0.93
N LEU A 132 -20.93 -7.25 0.34
CA LEU A 132 -21.78 -6.16 0.79
C LEU A 132 -21.12 -4.80 0.47
N ILE A 133 -21.88 -3.88 -0.11
CA ILE A 133 -21.42 -2.53 -0.46
C ILE A 133 -22.14 -1.50 0.42
N GLY A 134 -21.36 -0.59 1.01
CA GLY A 134 -21.89 0.51 1.82
C GLY A 134 -22.30 1.72 0.99
N LYS A 135 -22.93 2.70 1.66
CA LYS A 135 -23.45 3.90 1.01
C LYS A 135 -22.80 5.16 1.57
N ALA A 136 -22.36 6.01 0.67
CA ALA A 136 -22.02 7.39 0.96
C ALA A 136 -23.31 8.23 0.93
N SER A 137 -23.54 9.06 1.96
CA SER A 137 -24.76 9.85 2.09
C SER A 137 -24.77 11.07 1.17
N ALA A 138 -25.98 11.54 0.83
CA ALA A 138 -26.15 12.73 0.02
C ALA A 138 -25.45 13.94 0.67
N SER A 139 -24.85 14.77 -0.16
CA SER A 139 -24.07 15.94 0.27
C SER A 139 -24.19 17.05 -0.76
N LYS A 140 -23.37 18.10 -0.63
CA LYS A 140 -23.40 19.26 -1.54
C LYS A 140 -22.01 19.62 -2.03
N ASP A 141 -21.93 20.24 -3.19
CA ASP A 141 -20.71 20.91 -3.65
C ASP A 141 -20.65 22.38 -3.17
N LYS A 142 -19.64 23.12 -3.64
CA LYS A 142 -19.42 24.52 -3.26
C LYS A 142 -20.56 25.44 -3.66
N ALA A 143 -21.24 25.17 -4.78
CA ALA A 143 -22.37 25.96 -5.26
C ALA A 143 -23.67 25.63 -4.51
N GLY A 144 -23.66 24.61 -3.66
CA GLY A 144 -24.84 24.13 -2.94
C GLY A 144 -25.67 23.12 -3.71
N GLU A 145 -25.20 22.70 -4.89
CA GLU A 145 -25.83 21.69 -5.72
C GLU A 145 -25.73 20.31 -5.07
N ASP A 146 -26.79 19.51 -5.23
CA ASP A 146 -26.89 18.20 -4.58
C ASP A 146 -25.98 17.17 -5.25
N ILE A 147 -25.17 16.50 -4.44
CA ILE A 147 -24.49 15.26 -4.78
C ILE A 147 -25.28 14.14 -4.10
N ARG A 148 -25.94 13.30 -4.90
CA ARG A 148 -26.79 12.22 -4.42
C ARG A 148 -26.03 11.21 -3.57
N ALA A 149 -26.76 10.43 -2.77
CA ALA A 149 -26.19 9.25 -2.14
C ALA A 149 -25.69 8.25 -3.20
N LEU A 150 -24.58 7.56 -2.91
CA LEU A 150 -23.88 6.67 -3.82
C LEU A 150 -23.49 5.37 -3.10
N ASP A 151 -23.43 4.26 -3.82
CA ASP A 151 -22.93 2.97 -3.29
C ASP A 151 -21.39 2.97 -3.28
N ASN A 152 -20.79 3.97 -2.63
CA ASN A 152 -19.38 4.33 -2.70
C ASN A 152 -18.74 4.54 -1.31
N ASP A 153 -19.19 3.80 -0.30
CA ASP A 153 -18.51 3.66 1.00
C ASP A 153 -18.35 2.18 1.35
N LEU A 154 -17.49 1.89 2.32
CA LEU A 154 -17.45 0.58 2.96
C LEU A 154 -18.77 0.35 3.72
N PRO A 155 -19.26 -0.89 3.82
CA PRO A 155 -20.39 -1.19 4.69
C PRO A 155 -20.01 -0.86 6.13
N ARG A 156 -20.84 -0.10 6.85
CA ARG A 156 -20.56 0.32 8.24
C ARG A 156 -21.68 -0.09 9.18
N ASN A 157 -21.32 -0.39 10.43
CA ASN A 157 -22.30 -0.62 11.49
C ASN A 157 -22.79 0.70 12.11
N GLN A 158 -23.71 0.61 13.07
CA GLN A 158 -24.29 1.77 13.77
C GLN A 158 -23.29 2.61 14.59
N VAL A 159 -22.03 2.19 14.74
CA VAL A 159 -20.97 2.98 15.40
C VAL A 159 -19.85 3.36 14.43
N GLY A 160 -20.10 3.31 13.12
CA GLY A 160 -19.19 3.79 12.09
C GLY A 160 -18.05 2.83 11.72
N HIS A 161 -17.95 1.68 12.39
CA HIS A 161 -16.93 0.68 12.07
C HIS A 161 -17.23 0.04 10.71
N ALA A 162 -16.23 0.00 9.84
CA ALA A 162 -16.29 -0.74 8.60
C ALA A 162 -16.44 -2.25 8.87
N LEU A 163 -17.36 -2.89 8.15
CA LEU A 163 -17.62 -4.33 8.15
C LEU A 163 -16.73 -5.01 7.10
N ILE A 164 -15.43 -4.95 7.32
CA ILE A 164 -14.38 -5.54 6.48
C ILE A 164 -13.53 -6.50 7.31
N PHE A 165 -12.77 -7.39 6.67
CA PHE A 165 -11.98 -8.37 7.39
C PHE A 165 -10.70 -7.77 8.00
N ASP A 166 -9.91 -7.07 7.20
CA ASP A 166 -8.76 -6.28 7.71
C ASP A 166 -9.16 -4.82 7.96
N GLU A 167 -9.36 -4.47 9.23
CA GLU A 167 -9.76 -3.12 9.65
C GLU A 167 -8.76 -2.02 9.28
N ARG A 168 -7.49 -2.36 9.00
CA ARG A 168 -6.47 -1.38 8.58
C ARG A 168 -6.81 -0.75 7.23
N ASN A 169 -7.62 -1.44 6.41
CA ASN A 169 -8.09 -0.90 5.15
C ASN A 169 -9.12 0.25 5.30
N ASP A 170 -9.57 0.58 6.52
CA ASP A 170 -10.35 1.79 6.83
C ASP A 170 -9.50 2.85 7.56
N GLU A 171 -8.17 2.84 7.46
CA GLU A 171 -7.30 3.83 8.15
C GLU A 171 -7.31 5.22 7.51
N ASN A 172 -7.41 5.30 6.18
CA ASN A 172 -7.56 6.54 5.45
C ASN A 172 -8.46 6.32 4.23
N LEU A 173 -9.08 7.40 3.76
CA LEU A 173 -10.13 7.33 2.74
C LEU A 173 -9.64 6.69 1.44
N LEU A 174 -8.40 6.93 1.02
CA LEU A 174 -7.90 6.37 -0.23
C LEU A 174 -7.77 4.84 -0.15
N VAL A 175 -7.21 4.30 0.94
CA VAL A 175 -7.18 2.84 1.14
C VAL A 175 -8.59 2.25 1.28
N ALA A 176 -9.50 2.94 1.97
CA ALA A 176 -10.90 2.51 2.10
C ALA A 176 -11.60 2.42 0.73
N GLN A 177 -11.39 3.42 -0.14
CA GLN A 177 -11.92 3.41 -1.50
C GLN A 177 -11.23 2.35 -2.39
N PHE A 178 -9.94 2.05 -2.19
CA PHE A 178 -9.25 0.93 -2.84
C PHE A 178 -9.83 -0.42 -2.43
N HIS A 179 -10.05 -0.63 -1.13
CA HIS A 179 -10.69 -1.84 -0.64
C HIS A 179 -12.08 -2.00 -1.25
N LEU A 180 -12.86 -0.92 -1.29
CA LEU A 180 -14.17 -0.90 -1.95
C LEU A 180 -14.09 -1.21 -3.44
N LEU A 181 -13.08 -0.69 -4.16
CA LEU A 181 -12.85 -1.00 -5.57
C LEU A 181 -12.63 -2.50 -5.79
N LEU A 182 -11.91 -3.20 -4.90
CA LEU A 182 -11.75 -4.65 -5.00
C LEU A 182 -13.02 -5.43 -4.64
N LEU A 183 -13.83 -4.96 -3.69
CA LEU A 183 -15.17 -5.53 -3.43
C LEU A 183 -16.03 -5.44 -4.70
N LYS A 184 -16.05 -4.27 -5.35
CA LYS A 184 -16.79 -4.04 -6.60
C LYS A 184 -16.22 -4.87 -7.76
N PHE A 185 -14.90 -5.04 -7.83
CA PHE A 185 -14.25 -5.89 -8.82
C PHE A 185 -14.68 -7.35 -8.70
N HIS A 186 -14.67 -7.91 -7.49
CA HIS A 186 -15.22 -9.25 -7.27
C HIS A 186 -16.69 -9.35 -7.67
N ASN A 187 -17.52 -8.39 -7.24
CA ASN A 187 -18.94 -8.40 -7.58
C ASN A 187 -19.19 -8.35 -9.10
N LYS A 188 -18.39 -7.58 -9.83
CA LYS A 188 -18.45 -7.51 -11.31
C LYS A 188 -18.04 -8.83 -11.96
N VAL A 189 -17.00 -9.49 -11.45
CA VAL A 189 -16.56 -10.82 -11.94
C VAL A 189 -17.64 -11.88 -11.67
N VAL A 190 -18.27 -11.86 -10.49
CA VAL A 190 -19.39 -12.77 -10.16
C VAL A 190 -20.56 -12.58 -11.12
N GLU A 191 -20.91 -11.33 -11.44
CA GLU A 191 -21.96 -11.02 -12.42
C GLU A 191 -21.61 -11.58 -13.81
N ASP A 192 -20.40 -11.30 -14.31
CA ASP A 192 -19.98 -11.79 -15.63
C ASP A 192 -19.90 -13.33 -15.69
N LEU A 193 -19.51 -13.99 -14.60
CA LEU A 193 -19.51 -15.47 -14.52
C LEU A 193 -20.93 -16.06 -14.50
N LYS A 194 -21.92 -15.39 -13.90
CA LYS A 194 -23.31 -15.84 -13.96
C LYS A 194 -23.83 -15.85 -15.39
N ASP A 195 -23.40 -14.89 -16.21
CA ASP A 195 -23.80 -14.78 -17.60
C ASP A 195 -23.00 -15.72 -18.52
N THR A 196 -21.69 -15.81 -18.32
CA THR A 196 -20.78 -16.55 -19.23
C THR A 196 -20.61 -18.02 -18.85
N GLN A 197 -20.79 -18.38 -17.58
CA GLN A 197 -20.62 -19.73 -17.04
C GLN A 197 -21.78 -20.12 -16.10
N PRO A 198 -23.03 -20.20 -16.61
CA PRO A 198 -24.23 -20.43 -15.79
C PRO A 198 -24.28 -21.79 -15.06
N ALA A 199 -23.35 -22.69 -15.36
CA ALA A 199 -23.17 -23.96 -14.65
C ALA A 199 -22.51 -23.77 -13.27
N LEU A 200 -21.73 -22.70 -13.07
CA LEU A 200 -21.14 -22.36 -11.78
C LEU A 200 -22.21 -21.77 -10.86
N LYS A 201 -22.39 -22.37 -9.69
CA LYS A 201 -23.38 -21.96 -8.69
C LYS A 201 -22.79 -21.98 -7.29
N ASP A 202 -23.40 -21.22 -6.39
CA ASP A 202 -23.08 -21.19 -4.97
C ASP A 202 -21.56 -21.06 -4.74
N MET A 203 -20.98 -21.91 -3.88
CA MET A 203 -19.55 -21.89 -3.58
C MET A 203 -18.64 -22.11 -4.80
N ALA A 204 -19.07 -22.85 -5.82
CA ALA A 204 -18.25 -23.05 -7.02
C ALA A 204 -18.09 -21.73 -7.80
N LEU A 205 -19.15 -20.93 -7.87
CA LEU A 205 -19.10 -19.59 -8.46
C LEU A 205 -18.22 -18.65 -7.64
N PHE A 206 -18.37 -18.66 -6.31
CA PHE A 206 -17.54 -17.85 -5.42
C PHE A 206 -16.04 -18.18 -5.56
N HIS A 207 -15.68 -19.46 -5.53
CA HIS A 207 -14.29 -19.88 -5.65
C HIS A 207 -13.67 -19.50 -7.00
N GLU A 208 -14.43 -19.62 -8.09
CA GLU A 208 -13.94 -19.21 -9.41
C GLU A 208 -13.77 -17.69 -9.51
N ALA A 209 -14.73 -16.91 -9.01
CA ALA A 209 -14.60 -15.46 -8.95
C ALA A 209 -13.40 -15.02 -8.10
N ARG A 210 -13.22 -15.63 -6.93
CA ARG A 210 -12.05 -15.39 -6.06
C ARG A 210 -10.75 -15.73 -6.81
N ARG A 211 -10.67 -16.89 -7.47
CA ARG A 211 -9.48 -17.29 -8.24
C ARG A 211 -9.13 -16.26 -9.31
N ILE A 212 -10.11 -15.82 -10.11
CA ILE A 212 -9.91 -14.83 -11.18
C ILE A 212 -9.41 -13.51 -10.57
N VAL A 213 -10.09 -12.99 -9.55
CA VAL A 213 -9.73 -11.72 -8.90
C VAL A 213 -8.33 -11.79 -8.29
N THR A 214 -8.03 -12.84 -7.52
CA THR A 214 -6.73 -13.01 -6.87
C THR A 214 -5.61 -13.12 -7.91
N TRP A 215 -5.79 -13.86 -9.00
CA TRP A 215 -4.76 -13.98 -10.04
C TRP A 215 -4.50 -12.66 -10.79
N HIS A 216 -5.56 -11.89 -11.09
CA HIS A 216 -5.40 -10.57 -11.69
C HIS A 216 -4.75 -9.58 -10.73
N TYR A 217 -5.07 -9.63 -9.44
CA TYR A 217 -4.41 -8.84 -8.41
C TYR A 217 -2.91 -9.19 -8.28
N GLN A 218 -2.56 -10.48 -8.19
CA GLN A 218 -1.17 -10.94 -8.17
C GLN A 218 -0.41 -10.47 -9.43
N TRP A 219 -1.06 -10.48 -10.59
CA TRP A 219 -0.49 -9.96 -11.83
C TRP A 219 -0.25 -8.45 -11.77
N ILE A 220 -1.23 -7.66 -11.31
CA ILE A 220 -1.09 -6.21 -11.10
C ILE A 220 0.09 -5.93 -10.17
N VAL A 221 0.19 -6.63 -9.03
CA VAL A 221 1.28 -6.42 -8.07
C VAL A 221 2.63 -6.65 -8.74
N LEU A 222 2.79 -7.74 -9.48
CA LEU A 222 4.07 -8.11 -10.09
C LEU A 222 4.43 -7.28 -11.33
N PHE A 223 3.50 -7.08 -12.25
CA PHE A 223 3.80 -6.58 -13.60
C PHE A 223 3.30 -5.15 -13.85
N ASP A 224 2.58 -4.55 -12.92
CA ASP A 224 2.15 -3.16 -12.99
C ASP A 224 2.79 -2.36 -11.83
N PHE A 225 2.56 -2.75 -10.58
CA PHE A 225 3.08 -2.04 -9.41
C PHE A 225 4.60 -2.18 -9.24
N VAL A 226 5.14 -3.41 -9.12
CA VAL A 226 6.58 -3.62 -8.90
C VAL A 226 7.42 -3.13 -10.08
N GLU A 227 6.99 -3.38 -11.33
CA GLU A 227 7.75 -2.92 -12.50
C GLU A 227 7.77 -1.38 -12.64
N ARG A 228 6.74 -0.67 -12.18
CA ARG A 228 6.74 0.81 -12.11
C ARG A 228 7.74 1.37 -11.09
N LEU A 229 7.87 0.72 -9.94
CA LEU A 229 8.77 1.16 -8.87
C LEU A 229 10.21 0.72 -9.09
N THR A 230 10.46 -0.14 -10.07
CA THR A 230 11.78 -0.73 -10.36
C THR A 230 12.14 -0.52 -11.83
N GLU A 231 12.75 -1.51 -12.46
CA GLU A 231 13.05 -1.51 -13.90
C GLU A 231 11.97 -2.31 -14.65
N PRO A 232 11.39 -1.76 -15.73
CA PRO A 232 10.49 -2.52 -16.60
C PRO A 232 11.10 -3.85 -17.05
N GLY A 233 10.35 -4.94 -16.91
CA GLY A 233 10.80 -6.29 -17.22
C GLY A 233 11.73 -6.94 -16.19
N LEU A 234 12.06 -6.30 -15.07
CA LEU A 234 12.86 -6.91 -13.99
C LEU A 234 12.19 -8.18 -13.44
N VAL A 235 10.88 -8.14 -13.20
CA VAL A 235 10.15 -9.30 -12.67
C VAL A 235 10.18 -10.45 -13.66
N ARG A 236 10.02 -10.18 -14.97
CA ARG A 236 10.17 -11.20 -16.02
C ARG A 236 11.58 -11.78 -16.06
N ARG A 237 12.60 -10.94 -15.90
CA ARG A 237 14.00 -11.35 -15.85
C ARG A 237 14.26 -12.30 -14.67
N ILE A 238 13.84 -11.92 -13.46
CA ILE A 238 13.97 -12.76 -12.26
C ILE A 238 13.13 -14.05 -12.40
N LYS A 239 11.94 -13.99 -13.00
CA LYS A 239 11.13 -15.19 -13.29
C LYS A 239 11.85 -16.16 -14.25
N HIS A 240 12.70 -15.65 -15.14
CA HIS A 240 13.50 -16.47 -16.06
C HIS A 240 14.79 -16.98 -15.43
N GLU A 241 15.56 -16.10 -14.80
CA GLU A 241 16.89 -16.38 -14.23
C GLU A 241 16.85 -17.05 -12.85
N GLY A 242 15.74 -16.88 -12.12
CA GLY A 242 15.56 -17.32 -10.74
C GLY A 242 15.91 -16.24 -9.72
N ARG A 243 15.29 -16.34 -8.54
CA ARG A 243 15.59 -15.49 -7.37
C ARG A 243 16.99 -15.83 -6.83
N ARG A 244 17.79 -14.82 -6.52
CA ARG A 244 19.16 -14.98 -6.04
C ARG A 244 19.30 -14.77 -4.54
N PHE A 245 18.52 -13.91 -3.92
CA PHE A 245 18.67 -13.49 -2.52
C PHE A 245 17.49 -13.89 -1.65
N TYR A 246 16.25 -13.69 -2.12
CA TYR A 246 15.07 -14.12 -1.39
C TYR A 246 14.81 -15.62 -1.58
N ARG A 247 15.21 -16.43 -0.60
CA ARG A 247 15.20 -17.90 -0.65
C ARG A 247 14.48 -18.49 0.56
N PHE A 248 13.62 -19.47 0.32
CA PHE A 248 12.95 -20.27 1.34
C PHE A 248 12.85 -21.73 0.88
N LYS A 249 12.68 -22.69 1.81
CA LYS A 249 12.66 -24.12 1.49
C LYS A 249 11.25 -24.60 1.17
N SER A 250 10.30 -24.33 2.05
CA SER A 250 8.92 -24.79 1.89
C SER A 250 7.89 -23.67 1.87
N ARG A 251 8.05 -22.63 2.71
CA ARG A 251 7.08 -21.54 2.83
C ARG A 251 7.75 -20.17 2.72
N PRO A 252 7.15 -19.21 2.01
CA PRO A 252 7.64 -17.84 2.01
C PRO A 252 7.52 -17.23 3.41
N TYR A 253 8.37 -16.25 3.67
CA TYR A 253 8.41 -15.46 4.90
C TYR A 253 8.53 -13.98 4.55
N MET A 254 8.25 -13.11 5.52
CA MET A 254 8.42 -11.66 5.35
C MET A 254 9.84 -11.22 5.76
N PRO A 255 10.71 -10.79 4.83
CA PRO A 255 12.06 -10.35 5.20
C PRO A 255 12.05 -9.02 5.97
N ALA A 256 12.87 -8.90 7.01
CA ALA A 256 13.03 -7.67 7.77
C ALA A 256 13.55 -6.52 6.89
N GLU A 257 14.50 -6.80 5.98
CA GLU A 257 15.05 -5.83 5.03
C GLU A 257 13.98 -5.32 4.05
N PHE A 258 13.01 -6.17 3.72
CA PHE A 258 11.84 -5.76 2.94
C PHE A 258 10.88 -4.94 3.81
N ALA A 259 10.35 -5.50 4.90
CA ALA A 259 9.24 -4.92 5.65
C ALA A 259 9.59 -3.64 6.44
N ALA A 260 10.85 -3.51 6.87
CA ALA A 260 11.31 -2.39 7.69
C ALA A 260 12.27 -1.43 6.97
N ALA A 261 12.62 -1.71 5.71
CA ALA A 261 13.37 -0.76 4.89
C ALA A 261 12.79 -0.60 3.49
N VAL A 262 12.93 -1.59 2.61
CA VAL A 262 12.58 -1.40 1.19
C VAL A 262 11.11 -1.05 1.00
N TYR A 263 10.18 -1.78 1.64
CA TYR A 263 8.74 -1.55 1.49
C TYR A 263 8.20 -0.35 2.27
N ARG A 264 9.07 0.31 3.07
CA ARG A 264 8.79 1.63 3.67
C ARG A 264 8.95 2.78 2.65
N LEU A 265 9.28 2.46 1.39
CA LEU A 265 9.33 3.41 0.27
C LEU A 265 8.01 4.18 0.11
N GLY A 266 6.86 3.58 0.45
CA GLY A 266 5.55 4.19 0.26
C GLY A 266 5.40 5.54 0.98
N HIS A 267 6.08 5.71 2.12
CA HIS A 267 6.05 6.97 2.87
C HIS A 267 6.69 8.15 2.12
N SER A 268 7.66 7.87 1.23
CA SER A 268 8.28 8.87 0.36
C SER A 268 7.40 9.21 -0.84
N MET A 269 6.45 8.36 -1.20
CA MET A 269 5.52 8.58 -2.32
C MET A 269 4.28 9.41 -1.97
N VAL A 270 3.99 9.60 -0.68
CA VAL A 270 2.79 10.31 -0.18
C VAL A 270 2.88 11.80 -0.48
N ARG A 271 1.77 12.41 -0.91
CA ARG A 271 1.66 13.87 -1.11
C ARG A 271 1.07 14.57 0.11
N GLN A 272 1.37 15.87 0.23
CA GLN A 272 0.77 16.75 1.23
C GLN A 272 -0.73 17.02 0.94
N SER A 273 -1.08 17.17 -0.35
CA SER A 273 -2.46 17.30 -0.83
C SER A 273 -2.65 16.65 -2.20
N TYR A 274 -3.92 16.36 -2.49
CA TYR A 274 -4.38 15.69 -3.69
C TYR A 274 -5.50 16.49 -4.35
N ASP A 275 -5.50 16.51 -5.68
CA ASP A 275 -6.71 16.76 -6.46
C ASP A 275 -7.58 15.50 -6.37
N HIS A 276 -8.38 15.39 -5.31
CA HIS A 276 -9.12 14.16 -4.97
C HIS A 276 -10.29 13.90 -5.91
N ASN A 277 -11.06 14.94 -6.20
CA ASN A 277 -12.18 14.92 -7.14
C ASN A 277 -12.55 16.35 -7.55
N ARG A 278 -13.67 16.55 -8.28
CA ARG A 278 -14.10 17.90 -8.69
C ARG A 278 -14.48 18.85 -7.55
N VAL A 279 -14.76 18.34 -6.35
CA VAL A 279 -15.14 19.13 -5.16
C VAL A 279 -13.91 19.48 -4.32
N PHE A 280 -12.94 18.57 -4.24
CA PHE A 280 -11.74 18.70 -3.41
C PHE A 280 -10.47 18.68 -4.27
N ASN A 281 -10.01 19.87 -4.69
CA ASN A 281 -8.87 20.08 -5.57
C ASN A 281 -8.33 21.52 -5.42
N ALA A 282 -7.26 21.85 -6.14
CA ALA A 282 -6.64 23.18 -6.09
C ALA A 282 -7.38 24.27 -6.90
N GLY A 283 -8.49 23.94 -7.56
CA GLY A 283 -9.23 24.83 -8.46
C GLY A 283 -10.13 25.85 -7.75
N PRO A 284 -10.54 26.92 -8.46
CA PRO A 284 -11.33 28.02 -7.89
C PRO A 284 -12.73 27.58 -7.42
N ASP A 285 -13.29 26.53 -8.02
CA ASP A 285 -14.62 26.00 -7.70
C ASP A 285 -14.59 24.91 -6.62
N ALA A 286 -13.39 24.56 -6.11
CA ALA A 286 -13.24 23.59 -5.04
C ALA A 286 -13.66 24.14 -3.67
N ILE A 287 -14.18 23.26 -2.82
CA ILE A 287 -14.45 23.56 -1.40
C ILE A 287 -13.13 23.75 -0.66
N ALA A 288 -12.17 22.84 -0.89
CA ALA A 288 -10.83 22.85 -0.31
C ALA A 288 -9.92 21.89 -1.09
N ASP A 289 -8.62 21.91 -0.81
CA ASP A 289 -7.71 20.85 -1.22
C ASP A 289 -8.05 19.52 -0.53
N GLY A 290 -7.85 18.40 -1.22
CA GLY A 290 -7.84 17.07 -0.59
C GLY A 290 -6.55 16.83 0.19
N THR A 291 -6.36 17.52 1.32
CA THR A 291 -5.13 17.36 2.13
C THR A 291 -5.02 15.96 2.73
N LEU A 292 -3.79 15.48 2.96
CA LEU A 292 -3.57 14.17 3.59
C LEU A 292 -4.31 14.05 4.93
N GLY A 293 -4.28 15.12 5.74
CA GLY A 293 -4.99 15.15 7.02
C GLY A 293 -6.51 14.99 6.87
N LEU A 294 -7.12 15.62 5.86
CA LEU A 294 -8.55 15.44 5.58
C LEU A 294 -8.86 13.99 5.18
N LEU A 295 -8.02 13.34 4.38
CA LEU A 295 -8.21 11.95 3.96
C LEU A 295 -8.20 10.97 5.13
N PHE A 296 -7.55 11.28 6.25
CA PHE A 296 -7.65 10.48 7.48
C PHE A 296 -8.99 10.65 8.21
N ASN A 297 -9.68 11.79 8.05
CA ASN A 297 -10.92 12.08 8.78
C ASN A 297 -12.14 11.30 8.27
N PHE A 298 -12.18 10.95 6.99
CA PHE A 298 -13.34 10.33 6.33
C PHE A 298 -13.31 8.79 6.39
N THR A 299 -13.00 8.27 7.57
CA THR A 299 -13.00 6.84 7.87
C THR A 299 -13.48 6.57 9.29
N GLY A 300 -13.77 5.31 9.61
CA GLY A 300 -14.19 4.89 10.95
C GLY A 300 -13.03 4.46 11.85
N LYS A 301 -11.97 3.85 11.29
CA LYS A 301 -10.84 3.34 12.09
C LYS A 301 -10.01 4.45 12.72
N SER A 302 -9.52 5.38 11.89
CA SER A 302 -8.64 6.49 12.32
C SER A 302 -9.36 7.83 12.34
N GLY A 303 -10.47 7.94 11.61
CA GLY A 303 -11.16 9.19 11.34
C GLY A 303 -12.27 9.53 12.33
N GLN A 304 -13.25 10.28 11.82
CA GLN A 304 -14.37 10.82 12.58
C GLN A 304 -15.72 10.25 12.14
N ILE A 305 -15.76 9.17 11.34
CA ILE A 305 -17.00 8.45 11.07
C ILE A 305 -17.37 7.61 12.30
N VAL A 306 -18.45 7.98 12.97
CA VAL A 306 -18.90 7.39 14.24
C VAL A 306 -20.28 6.74 14.15
N GLY A 307 -20.86 6.67 12.95
CA GLY A 307 -22.20 6.10 12.78
C GLY A 307 -23.27 6.93 13.50
N GLN A 308 -24.15 6.22 14.20
CA GLN A 308 -25.26 6.77 14.95
C GLN A 308 -24.92 6.92 16.45
N LEU A 309 -23.63 6.99 16.80
CA LEU A 309 -23.19 7.13 18.18
C LEU A 309 -23.74 8.43 18.78
N LYS A 310 -24.55 8.29 19.84
CA LYS A 310 -25.08 9.43 20.59
C LYS A 310 -23.95 10.13 21.34
N ASP A 311 -24.05 11.44 21.46
CA ASP A 311 -23.12 12.29 22.23
C ASP A 311 -21.66 12.21 21.76
N ALA A 312 -21.43 11.80 20.51
CA ALA A 312 -20.10 11.80 19.91
C ALA A 312 -19.55 13.23 19.84
N VAL A 313 -18.30 13.39 20.25
CA VAL A 313 -17.60 14.68 20.22
C VAL A 313 -16.51 14.63 19.16
N SER A 314 -16.37 15.70 18.38
CA SER A 314 -15.26 15.84 17.44
C SER A 314 -13.94 15.79 18.19
N ARG A 315 -12.97 15.05 17.67
CA ARG A 315 -11.63 14.95 18.27
C ARG A 315 -10.71 16.09 17.84
N GLY A 316 -11.23 17.11 17.15
CA GLY A 316 -10.43 18.15 16.50
C GLY A 316 -9.70 17.62 15.26
N GLY A 317 -8.97 18.49 14.54
CA GLY A 317 -8.17 18.06 13.37
C GLY A 317 -8.94 17.91 12.05
N GLY A 318 -10.22 18.32 12.01
CA GLY A 318 -10.99 18.43 10.77
C GLY A 318 -12.48 18.14 10.95
N PRO A 319 -13.21 17.88 9.85
CA PRO A 319 -14.65 17.69 9.87
C PRO A 319 -15.07 16.42 10.63
N GLY A 320 -16.09 16.57 11.48
CA GLY A 320 -16.75 15.49 12.20
C GLY A 320 -17.25 15.93 13.57
N PRO A 321 -17.89 15.04 14.35
CA PRO A 321 -18.19 13.64 14.03
C PRO A 321 -19.11 13.52 12.82
N LEU A 322 -18.94 12.45 12.04
CA LEU A 322 -19.69 12.15 10.81
C LEU A 322 -20.50 10.86 10.99
N PRO A 323 -21.75 10.80 10.51
CA PRO A 323 -22.52 9.56 10.56
C PRO A 323 -22.00 8.50 9.57
N ASP A 324 -21.52 8.92 8.41
CA ASP A 324 -21.06 8.10 7.30
C ASP A 324 -20.16 8.94 6.37
N LEU A 325 -19.69 8.35 5.27
CA LEU A 325 -18.94 9.08 4.24
C LEU A 325 -19.89 10.02 3.46
N PRO A 326 -19.63 11.34 3.41
CA PRO A 326 -20.36 12.22 2.53
C PRO A 326 -20.01 11.95 1.05
N SER A 327 -21.01 11.89 0.18
CA SER A 327 -20.85 11.56 -1.25
C SER A 327 -19.91 12.49 -2.02
N ASN A 328 -19.72 13.73 -1.59
CA ASN A 328 -18.76 14.66 -2.17
C ASN A 328 -17.29 14.28 -1.91
N TRP A 329 -17.03 13.34 -1.00
CA TRP A 329 -15.70 12.75 -0.77
C TRP A 329 -15.48 11.44 -1.54
N VAL A 330 -16.43 10.99 -2.35
CA VAL A 330 -16.20 9.82 -3.21
C VAL A 330 -15.10 10.13 -4.22
N ILE A 331 -14.19 9.18 -4.40
CA ILE A 331 -12.97 9.33 -5.21
C ILE A 331 -13.28 9.47 -6.71
N ASP A 332 -12.51 10.28 -7.42
CA ASP A 332 -12.43 10.27 -8.89
C ASP A 332 -11.16 9.53 -9.32
N TRP A 333 -11.28 8.28 -9.80
CA TRP A 333 -10.13 7.43 -10.11
C TRP A 333 -9.25 7.98 -11.23
N ARG A 334 -9.80 8.83 -12.11
CA ARG A 334 -9.04 9.50 -13.18
C ARG A 334 -7.92 10.37 -12.62
N ARG A 335 -8.05 10.84 -11.38
CA ARG A 335 -7.06 11.69 -10.71
C ARG A 335 -5.99 10.90 -9.97
N PHE A 336 -6.11 9.58 -9.89
CA PHE A 336 -5.17 8.70 -9.19
C PHE A 336 -4.51 7.66 -10.11
N PHE A 337 -5.12 7.35 -11.25
CA PHE A 337 -4.58 6.48 -12.28
C PHE A 337 -4.70 7.14 -13.65
N ASP A 338 -3.71 6.90 -14.50
CA ASP A 338 -3.80 7.30 -15.91
C ASP A 338 -4.79 6.39 -16.65
N LEU A 339 -5.98 6.93 -16.89
CA LEU A 339 -7.05 6.26 -17.62
C LEU A 339 -7.16 6.74 -19.07
N GLY A 340 -6.20 7.54 -19.56
CA GLY A 340 -6.28 8.19 -20.87
C GLY A 340 -7.35 9.28 -20.91
N THR A 341 -7.60 9.95 -19.78
CA THR A 341 -8.58 11.04 -19.65
C THR A 341 -8.21 12.18 -20.60
N PRO A 342 -9.11 12.60 -21.51
CA PRO A 342 -8.86 13.76 -22.38
C PRO A 342 -8.59 15.04 -21.56
N PRO A 343 -7.93 16.05 -22.15
CA PRO A 343 -7.77 17.33 -21.50
C PRO A 343 -9.11 17.93 -21.08
N GLU A 344 -9.31 18.10 -19.77
CA GLU A 344 -10.51 18.68 -19.16
C GLU A 344 -10.12 19.92 -18.35
N ALA A 345 -11.01 20.92 -18.29
CA ALA A 345 -10.80 22.08 -17.41
C ALA A 345 -10.82 21.64 -15.94
N ASN A 346 -9.94 22.20 -15.10
CA ASN A 346 -9.82 21.87 -13.68
C ASN A 346 -9.54 20.37 -13.40
N PHE A 347 -8.97 19.64 -14.36
CA PHE A 347 -8.50 18.27 -14.19
C PHE A 347 -6.98 18.21 -14.07
N ARG A 348 -6.50 17.43 -13.10
CA ARG A 348 -5.08 17.11 -12.93
C ARG A 348 -4.95 15.69 -12.40
N LEU A 349 -4.11 14.89 -13.05
CA LEU A 349 -3.67 13.61 -12.53
C LEU A 349 -2.67 13.86 -11.40
N ASN A 350 -2.92 13.27 -10.24
CA ASN A 350 -1.94 13.27 -9.16
C ASN A 350 -0.85 12.27 -9.47
N HIS A 351 0.39 12.69 -9.32
CA HIS A 351 1.58 11.85 -9.38
C HIS A 351 2.08 11.55 -7.96
N ALA A 352 2.65 10.38 -7.69
CA ALA A 352 3.32 10.14 -6.42
C ALA A 352 4.48 11.14 -6.21
N ARG A 353 4.89 11.37 -4.98
CA ARG A 353 6.20 12.00 -4.72
C ARG A 353 7.33 11.06 -5.18
N ARG A 354 8.49 11.62 -5.53
CA ARG A 354 9.68 10.84 -5.92
C ARG A 354 10.15 9.95 -4.78
N LEU A 355 10.74 8.82 -5.13
CA LEU A 355 11.45 7.93 -4.22
C LEU A 355 12.78 8.55 -3.83
N ASP A 356 12.74 9.41 -2.83
CA ASP A 356 13.90 10.13 -2.32
C ASP A 356 13.77 10.35 -0.80
N PRO A 357 14.78 10.91 -0.12
CA PRO A 357 14.73 11.05 1.32
C PRO A 357 13.67 12.01 1.87
N PHE A 358 12.98 12.78 1.03
CA PHE A 358 12.11 13.85 1.49
C PHE A 358 10.68 13.35 1.73
N ILE A 359 10.19 13.57 2.95
CA ILE A 359 8.91 13.11 3.47
C ILE A 359 8.03 14.31 3.78
N VAL A 360 6.78 14.27 3.33
CA VAL A 360 5.88 15.41 3.44
C VAL A 360 5.65 15.85 4.89
N PRO A 361 5.50 17.16 5.17
CA PRO A 361 5.37 17.66 6.55
C PRO A 361 4.25 17.02 7.37
N ALA A 362 3.13 16.65 6.74
CA ALA A 362 2.03 15.96 7.42
C ALA A 362 2.45 14.64 8.10
N LEU A 363 3.54 14.00 7.66
CA LEU A 363 4.06 12.77 8.27
C LEU A 363 5.14 13.03 9.35
N HIS A 364 5.53 14.29 9.58
CA HIS A 364 6.36 14.69 10.73
C HIS A 364 5.52 15.06 11.96
N THR A 365 4.20 14.97 11.88
CA THR A 365 3.30 15.24 13.02
C THR A 365 2.12 14.27 12.96
N LEU A 366 2.37 13.03 13.38
CA LEU A 366 1.35 11.99 13.39
C LEU A 366 0.20 12.30 14.38
N PRO A 367 -1.03 11.85 14.09
CA PRO A 367 -2.16 12.04 15.00
C PRO A 367 -1.91 11.45 16.40
N GLY A 368 -2.50 12.09 17.42
CA GLY A 368 -2.43 11.63 18.82
C GLY A 368 -1.35 12.30 19.67
N LEU A 369 -0.49 13.15 19.07
CA LEU A 369 0.45 13.98 19.82
C LEU A 369 -0.33 14.99 20.67
N ARG A 370 -0.03 15.06 21.97
CA ARG A 370 -0.68 15.99 22.88
C ARG A 370 0.30 17.08 23.32
N PRO A 371 -0.17 18.31 23.62
CA PRO A 371 0.70 19.41 24.03
C PRO A 371 1.58 19.11 25.25
N GLU A 372 1.11 18.23 26.14
CA GLU A 372 1.81 17.80 27.35
C GLU A 372 2.80 16.64 27.14
N THR A 373 2.86 16.05 25.94
CA THR A 373 3.81 14.97 25.65
C THR A 373 5.24 15.49 25.78
N ASP A 374 6.09 14.75 26.50
CA ASP A 374 7.48 15.14 26.70
C ASP A 374 8.24 15.15 25.36
N LYS A 375 9.31 15.95 25.28
CA LYS A 375 10.04 16.17 24.02
C LYS A 375 10.64 14.90 23.43
N THR A 376 11.00 13.92 24.26
CA THR A 376 11.60 12.67 23.80
C THR A 376 10.53 11.74 23.25
N ALA A 377 9.40 11.57 23.95
CA ALA A 377 8.26 10.81 23.46
C ALA A 377 7.60 11.46 22.23
N ALA A 378 7.64 12.79 22.11
CA ALA A 378 7.12 13.51 20.95
C ALA A 378 7.84 13.10 19.64
N ARG A 379 9.09 12.62 19.71
CA ARG A 379 9.84 12.15 18.55
C ARG A 379 9.19 10.95 17.89
N ASP A 380 8.50 10.10 18.65
CA ASP A 380 7.77 8.94 18.11
C ASP A 380 6.53 9.35 17.28
N PHE A 381 6.21 10.65 17.20
CA PHE A 381 5.20 11.19 16.28
C PHE A 381 5.81 11.73 14.97
N VAL A 382 7.12 11.59 14.77
CA VAL A 382 7.83 11.89 13.52
C VAL A 382 8.03 10.57 12.76
N LEU A 383 7.27 10.35 11.69
CA LEU A 383 7.28 9.08 10.96
C LEU A 383 8.68 8.66 10.45
N PRO A 384 9.51 9.55 9.88
CA PRO A 384 10.85 9.17 9.45
C PRO A 384 11.73 8.66 10.60
N PHE A 385 11.60 9.27 11.79
CA PHE A 385 12.31 8.80 12.98
C PHE A 385 11.85 7.41 13.39
N ARG A 386 10.53 7.16 13.45
CA ARG A 386 9.98 5.82 13.75
C ARG A 386 10.52 4.75 12.80
N ASN A 387 10.61 5.05 11.50
CA ASN A 387 11.12 4.11 10.51
C ASN A 387 12.62 3.82 10.72
N LEU A 388 13.45 4.85 10.90
CA LEU A 388 14.88 4.70 11.17
C LEU A 388 15.14 3.90 12.46
N LYS A 389 14.46 4.28 13.55
CA LYS A 389 14.52 3.60 14.85
C LYS A 389 14.07 2.15 14.75
N ARG A 390 12.99 1.86 14.01
CA ARG A 390 12.51 0.49 13.80
C ARG A 390 13.53 -0.37 13.06
N GLY A 391 14.25 0.20 12.09
CA GLY A 391 15.35 -0.47 11.41
C GLY A 391 16.47 -0.90 12.37
N LEU A 392 16.87 -0.03 13.29
CA LEU A 392 17.83 -0.36 14.34
C LEU A 392 17.32 -1.45 15.29
N GLN A 393 16.08 -1.33 15.77
CA GLN A 393 15.47 -2.30 16.70
C GLN A 393 15.39 -3.71 16.10
N LEU A 394 15.17 -3.80 14.78
CA LEU A 394 15.20 -5.05 14.02
C LEU A 394 16.61 -5.46 13.61
N GLY A 395 17.65 -4.72 14.00
CA GLY A 395 19.05 -4.99 13.71
C GLY A 395 19.36 -5.04 12.22
N LEU A 396 18.73 -4.18 11.40
CA LEU A 396 19.00 -4.15 9.96
C LEU A 396 20.45 -3.74 9.69
N PRO A 397 21.12 -4.37 8.70
CA PRO A 397 22.47 -3.98 8.28
C PRO A 397 22.48 -2.60 7.59
N SER A 398 23.67 -2.05 7.37
CA SER A 398 23.81 -0.84 6.55
C SER A 398 23.53 -1.14 5.07
N GLY A 399 23.07 -0.12 4.33
CA GLY A 399 22.85 -0.28 2.88
C GLY A 399 24.11 -0.69 2.11
N GLN A 400 25.28 -0.21 2.52
CA GLN A 400 26.55 -0.62 1.92
C GLN A 400 26.85 -2.10 2.14
N ASP A 401 26.57 -2.63 3.33
CA ASP A 401 26.81 -4.05 3.64
C ASP A 401 25.86 -4.96 2.86
N VAL A 402 24.60 -4.56 2.71
CA VAL A 402 23.63 -5.27 1.86
C VAL A 402 24.09 -5.25 0.40
N CYS A 403 24.49 -4.11 -0.14
CA CYS A 403 25.02 -4.02 -1.51
C CYS A 403 26.21 -4.97 -1.72
N ARG A 404 27.18 -4.98 -0.80
CA ARG A 404 28.34 -5.89 -0.87
C ARG A 404 27.92 -7.36 -0.84
N ALA A 405 26.97 -7.73 0.03
CA ALA A 405 26.45 -9.09 0.09
C ALA A 405 25.72 -9.50 -1.21
N MET A 406 25.11 -8.54 -1.89
CA MET A 406 24.44 -8.74 -3.18
C MET A 406 25.41 -8.72 -4.38
N GLY A 407 26.67 -8.34 -4.17
CA GLY A 407 27.63 -8.09 -5.26
C GLY A 407 27.32 -6.82 -6.06
N ILE A 408 26.59 -5.88 -5.47
CA ILE A 408 26.28 -4.56 -6.02
C ILE A 408 27.34 -3.57 -5.49
N VAL A 409 27.82 -2.68 -6.35
CA VAL A 409 28.75 -1.61 -5.94
C VAL A 409 27.98 -0.62 -5.07
N PRO A 410 28.36 -0.43 -3.79
CA PRO A 410 27.65 0.51 -2.92
C PRO A 410 27.93 1.96 -3.33
N MET A 411 26.98 2.85 -3.03
CA MET A 411 27.16 4.30 -3.16
C MET A 411 28.37 4.76 -2.35
N LYS A 412 29.13 5.71 -2.91
CA LYS A 412 30.26 6.34 -2.23
C LYS A 412 29.75 7.25 -1.12
N PRO A 413 30.54 7.46 -0.06
CA PRO A 413 30.17 8.40 1.00
C PRO A 413 29.90 9.82 0.48
N SER A 414 30.62 10.27 -0.55
CA SER A 414 30.40 11.57 -1.20
C SER A 414 29.08 11.66 -1.98
N GLU A 415 28.53 10.53 -2.43
CA GLU A 415 27.25 10.48 -3.16
C GLU A 415 26.08 10.53 -2.16
N ILE A 416 26.23 9.89 -0.99
CA ILE A 416 25.24 9.93 0.10
C ILE A 416 25.23 11.29 0.80
N ALA A 417 26.40 11.94 0.96
CA ALA A 417 26.55 13.23 1.63
C ALA A 417 26.05 14.45 0.81
N THR A 418 25.12 14.25 -0.14
CA THR A 418 24.56 15.31 -0.98
C THR A 418 23.19 15.77 -0.47
N GLY A 419 22.89 17.06 -0.58
CA GLY A 419 21.64 17.64 -0.09
C GLY A 419 21.63 17.89 1.42
N SER A 420 20.59 18.57 1.91
CA SER A 420 20.45 18.92 3.34
C SER A 420 20.39 17.71 4.25
N ASP A 421 19.72 16.65 3.82
CA ASP A 421 19.70 15.35 4.48
C ASP A 421 21.09 14.70 4.48
N GLY A 422 21.81 14.78 3.36
CA GLY A 422 23.15 14.23 3.19
C GLY A 422 24.21 14.94 4.04
N GLU A 423 24.08 16.25 4.26
CA GLU A 423 24.95 17.01 5.18
C GLU A 423 24.80 16.51 6.63
N VAL A 424 23.58 16.20 7.06
CA VAL A 424 23.34 15.60 8.39
C VAL A 424 23.86 14.16 8.45
N ALA A 425 23.64 13.37 7.39
CA ALA A 425 24.23 12.03 7.28
C ALA A 425 25.78 12.07 7.26
N ALA A 426 26.38 13.14 6.74
CA ALA A 426 27.82 13.36 6.77
C ALA A 426 28.32 13.64 8.19
N ARG A 427 27.64 14.58 8.87
CA ARG A 427 27.95 15.01 10.24
C ARG A 427 28.00 13.85 11.23
N HIS A 428 27.02 12.95 11.15
CA HIS A 428 26.87 11.80 12.06
C HIS A 428 27.52 10.51 11.53
N GLY A 429 28.27 10.57 10.43
CA GLY A 429 28.95 9.39 9.88
C GLY A 429 28.07 8.39 9.13
N PHE A 430 26.75 8.60 9.05
CA PHE A 430 25.81 7.73 8.32
C PHE A 430 26.11 7.59 6.82
N HIS A 431 26.75 8.57 6.19
CA HIS A 431 27.24 8.44 4.81
C HIS A 431 28.26 7.29 4.58
N LYS A 432 28.89 6.77 5.65
CA LYS A 432 29.84 5.63 5.58
C LYS A 432 29.19 4.28 5.92
N LYS A 433 28.21 4.31 6.82
CA LYS A 433 27.35 3.18 7.21
C LYS A 433 25.92 3.70 7.34
N THR A 434 25.13 3.52 6.30
CA THR A 434 23.85 4.22 6.16
C THR A 434 22.70 3.35 6.65
N PRO A 435 21.78 3.88 7.49
CA PRO A 435 20.54 3.18 7.83
C PRO A 435 19.82 2.70 6.56
N LEU A 436 19.42 1.42 6.54
CA LEU A 436 19.01 0.75 5.30
C LEU A 436 17.87 1.46 4.56
N TRP A 437 16.84 1.92 5.29
CA TRP A 437 15.71 2.64 4.69
C TRP A 437 16.15 3.95 4.01
N TYR A 438 16.96 4.76 4.70
CA TYR A 438 17.49 6.00 4.13
C TYR A 438 18.41 5.71 2.94
N TYR A 439 19.22 4.64 2.98
CA TYR A 439 20.03 4.23 1.84
C TYR A 439 19.18 3.87 0.62
N VAL A 440 18.07 3.13 0.79
CA VAL A 440 17.16 2.79 -0.33
C VAL A 440 16.66 4.06 -1.04
N LEU A 441 16.30 5.09 -0.27
CA LEU A 441 15.83 6.37 -0.80
C LEU A 441 16.97 7.18 -1.46
N LYS A 442 18.16 7.22 -0.86
CA LYS A 442 19.35 7.85 -1.49
C LYS A 442 19.77 7.14 -2.77
N GLU A 443 19.68 5.82 -2.81
CA GLU A 443 20.03 5.01 -3.97
C GLU A 443 19.09 5.33 -5.14
N ALA A 444 17.79 5.41 -4.89
CA ALA A 444 16.78 5.83 -5.86
C ALA A 444 17.01 7.27 -6.35
N GLN A 445 17.24 8.20 -5.43
CA GLN A 445 17.56 9.60 -5.75
C GLN A 445 18.82 9.72 -6.62
N HIS A 446 19.90 9.02 -6.26
CA HIS A 446 21.19 9.14 -6.93
C HIS A 446 21.18 8.52 -8.34
N HIS A 447 20.70 7.28 -8.46
CA HIS A 447 20.79 6.55 -9.73
C HIS A 447 19.68 6.93 -10.72
N HIS A 448 18.51 7.32 -10.22
CA HIS A 448 17.30 7.48 -11.03
C HIS A 448 16.52 8.76 -10.72
N LYS A 449 17.13 9.73 -10.01
CA LYS A 449 16.44 10.98 -9.61
C LYS A 449 15.16 10.72 -8.81
N GLY A 450 15.05 9.57 -8.16
CA GLY A 450 13.86 9.13 -7.43
C GLY A 450 12.67 8.72 -8.30
N GLU A 451 12.84 8.52 -9.61
CA GLU A 451 11.77 8.06 -10.51
C GLU A 451 11.47 6.57 -10.35
N ARG A 452 12.46 5.80 -9.88
CA ARG A 452 12.36 4.38 -9.51
C ARG A 452 13.44 4.01 -8.48
N LEU A 453 13.29 2.86 -7.85
CA LEU A 453 14.26 2.30 -6.92
C LEU A 453 15.61 2.03 -7.59
N GLY A 454 16.68 2.17 -6.81
CA GLY A 454 18.01 1.74 -7.22
C GLY A 454 18.18 0.22 -7.28
N PRO A 455 19.37 -0.28 -7.67
CA PRO A 455 19.60 -1.71 -7.90
C PRO A 455 19.34 -2.60 -6.67
N MET A 456 19.77 -2.18 -5.47
CA MET A 456 19.57 -2.94 -4.24
C MET A 456 18.09 -2.97 -3.87
N GLY A 457 17.46 -1.80 -3.79
CA GLY A 457 16.04 -1.69 -3.46
C GLY A 457 15.15 -2.47 -4.45
N SER A 458 15.41 -2.31 -5.75
CA SER A 458 14.65 -2.98 -6.82
C SER A 458 14.72 -4.50 -6.72
N THR A 459 15.91 -5.04 -6.47
CA THR A 459 16.11 -6.49 -6.40
C THR A 459 15.40 -7.08 -5.18
N ILE A 460 15.53 -6.46 -3.99
CA ILE A 460 14.85 -6.91 -2.78
C ILE A 460 13.33 -6.86 -2.95
N LEU A 461 12.80 -5.76 -3.51
CA LEU A 461 11.36 -5.60 -3.76
C LEU A 461 10.84 -6.70 -4.70
N ALA A 462 11.45 -6.82 -5.88
CA ALA A 462 10.99 -7.72 -6.93
C ALA A 462 11.13 -9.20 -6.56
N GLU A 463 12.26 -9.60 -5.96
CA GLU A 463 12.45 -10.98 -5.54
C GLU A 463 11.51 -11.39 -4.41
N THR A 464 11.24 -10.48 -3.46
CA THR A 464 10.32 -10.76 -2.35
C THR A 464 8.91 -11.01 -2.90
N PHE A 465 8.34 -10.06 -3.66
CA PHE A 465 7.00 -10.23 -4.22
C PHE A 465 6.87 -11.44 -5.13
N LEU A 466 7.81 -11.63 -6.06
CA LEU A 466 7.81 -12.81 -6.93
C LEU A 466 7.88 -14.10 -6.11
N GLY A 467 8.66 -14.09 -5.03
CA GLY A 467 8.77 -15.23 -4.13
C GLY A 467 7.54 -15.48 -3.27
N LEU A 468 6.82 -14.43 -2.83
CA LEU A 468 5.54 -14.58 -2.13
C LEU A 468 4.51 -15.25 -3.04
N VAL A 469 4.34 -14.73 -4.26
CA VAL A 469 3.43 -15.34 -5.26
C VAL A 469 3.87 -16.76 -5.58
N HIS A 470 5.15 -16.99 -5.90
CA HIS A 470 5.66 -18.33 -6.20
C HIS A 470 5.56 -19.31 -5.02
N GLY A 471 5.57 -18.82 -3.78
CA GLY A 471 5.48 -19.65 -2.58
C GLY A 471 4.05 -20.02 -2.18
N ASP A 472 3.05 -19.38 -2.78
CA ASP A 472 1.63 -19.66 -2.57
C ASP A 472 1.15 -20.75 -3.55
N PRO A 473 0.69 -21.92 -3.05
CA PRO A 473 0.16 -22.99 -3.89
C PRO A 473 -1.05 -22.58 -4.72
N ASP A 474 -1.83 -21.59 -4.32
CA ASP A 474 -3.05 -21.17 -5.03
C ASP A 474 -2.79 -20.03 -6.04
N SER A 475 -1.56 -19.53 -6.09
CA SER A 475 -1.16 -18.47 -7.01
C SER A 475 -1.19 -18.87 -8.48
N PHE A 476 -1.31 -17.89 -9.37
CA PHE A 476 -1.23 -18.15 -10.81
C PHE A 476 0.13 -18.73 -11.20
N LEU A 477 1.23 -18.33 -10.55
CA LEU A 477 2.57 -18.82 -10.86
C LEU A 477 2.75 -20.30 -10.51
N TRP A 478 2.17 -20.73 -9.38
CA TRP A 478 2.22 -22.12 -8.93
C TRP A 478 1.28 -23.01 -9.74
N GLN A 479 0.03 -22.58 -9.88
CA GLN A 479 -1.01 -23.37 -10.54
C GLN A 479 -0.79 -23.45 -12.06
N ARG A 480 -0.43 -22.33 -12.70
CA ARG A 480 -0.30 -22.20 -14.16
C ARG A 480 0.79 -21.20 -14.53
N THR A 481 2.06 -21.62 -14.54
CA THR A 481 3.23 -20.74 -14.73
C THR A 481 3.27 -19.92 -16.03
N ASN A 482 2.49 -20.31 -17.04
CA ASN A 482 2.31 -19.59 -18.32
C ASN A 482 0.96 -18.87 -18.44
N TRP A 483 0.18 -18.79 -17.37
CA TRP A 483 -1.06 -18.02 -17.35
C TRP A 483 -0.76 -16.53 -17.57
N THR A 484 -1.68 -15.89 -18.28
CA THR A 484 -1.76 -14.45 -18.50
C THR A 484 -3.20 -14.00 -18.25
N PRO A 485 -3.42 -12.74 -17.85
CA PRO A 485 -4.75 -12.18 -17.65
C PRO A 485 -5.70 -12.44 -18.81
N ASP A 486 -6.93 -12.80 -18.46
CA ASP A 486 -7.99 -13.19 -19.40
C ASP A 486 -9.23 -12.28 -19.32
N LEU A 487 -9.30 -11.38 -18.33
CA LEU A 487 -10.28 -10.29 -18.32
C LEU A 487 -9.98 -9.24 -19.41
N THR A 488 -11.03 -8.58 -19.89
CA THR A 488 -10.93 -7.51 -20.88
C THR A 488 -9.99 -6.41 -20.40
N SER A 489 -8.99 -6.09 -21.22
CA SER A 489 -7.99 -5.06 -20.97
C SER A 489 -7.61 -4.34 -22.25
N GLN A 490 -6.86 -3.24 -22.13
CA GLN A 490 -6.35 -2.50 -23.27
C GLN A 490 -5.36 -3.33 -24.12
N THR A 491 -4.55 -4.18 -23.48
CA THR A 491 -3.57 -5.05 -24.14
C THR A 491 -3.83 -6.51 -23.76
N PRO A 492 -4.27 -7.37 -24.70
CA PRO A 492 -4.56 -8.77 -24.41
C PRO A 492 -3.38 -9.49 -23.72
N GLY A 493 -3.66 -10.23 -22.66
CA GLY A 493 -2.64 -10.93 -21.87
C GLY A 493 -1.85 -10.03 -20.91
N HIS A 494 -2.27 -8.78 -20.72
CA HIS A 494 -1.74 -7.87 -19.71
C HIS A 494 -2.90 -7.13 -19.03
N PHE A 495 -2.78 -6.87 -17.73
CA PHE A 495 -3.84 -6.27 -16.93
C PHE A 495 -3.23 -5.35 -15.88
N THR A 496 -3.68 -4.11 -15.87
CA THR A 496 -3.19 -3.03 -15.00
C THR A 496 -4.28 -2.56 -14.05
N MET A 497 -3.95 -1.72 -13.08
CA MET A 497 -4.96 -1.01 -12.28
C MET A 497 -5.92 -0.19 -13.14
N ALA A 498 -5.44 0.40 -14.23
CA ALA A 498 -6.28 1.14 -15.16
C ALA A 498 -7.31 0.22 -15.84
N ASP A 499 -6.93 -1.01 -16.19
CA ASP A 499 -7.84 -2.02 -16.73
C ASP A 499 -8.86 -2.47 -15.68
N LEU A 500 -8.43 -2.71 -14.44
CA LEU A 500 -9.32 -3.06 -13.32
C LEU A 500 -10.40 -1.99 -13.13
N ILE A 501 -10.01 -0.72 -13.07
CA ILE A 501 -10.93 0.40 -12.87
C ILE A 501 -11.92 0.52 -14.02
N ARG A 502 -11.46 0.37 -15.28
CA ARG A 502 -12.34 0.35 -16.45
C ARG A 502 -13.28 -0.85 -16.45
N TYR A 503 -12.81 -2.01 -16.00
CA TYR A 503 -13.60 -3.23 -15.90
C TYR A 503 -14.74 -3.09 -14.89
N VAL A 504 -14.48 -2.46 -13.73
CA VAL A 504 -15.48 -2.17 -12.70
C VAL A 504 -16.52 -1.15 -13.15
N LYS A 505 -16.17 -0.23 -14.06
CA LYS A 505 -17.03 0.83 -14.61
C LYS A 505 -17.52 1.86 -13.57
N ASP A 506 -16.73 2.10 -12.52
CA ASP A 506 -17.02 3.08 -11.47
C ASP A 506 -15.95 4.19 -11.42
N ILE A 507 -15.63 4.76 -12.59
CA ILE A 507 -14.44 5.59 -12.81
C ILE A 507 -14.52 6.96 -12.09
N ASN A 508 -15.66 7.63 -12.21
CA ASN A 508 -15.88 8.99 -11.70
C ASN A 508 -17.34 9.11 -11.21
N PRO A 509 -17.63 8.68 -9.97
CA PRO A 509 -19.00 8.50 -9.50
C PRO A 509 -19.78 9.80 -9.29
N ILE A 510 -19.09 10.93 -9.13
CA ILE A 510 -19.71 12.24 -8.82
C ILE A 510 -19.83 13.20 -10.02
N GLY A 511 -19.42 12.74 -11.21
CA GLY A 511 -19.44 13.52 -12.45
C GLY A 511 -18.26 14.46 -12.59
#